data_AF-A0A1V5HL06-F1
#
_entry.id   AF-A0A1V5HL06-F1
#
_cell.length_a   1.000
_cell.length_b   1.000
_cell.length_c   1.000
_cell.angle_alpha   90.00
_cell.angle_beta   90.00
_cell.angle_gamma   90.00
#
_symmetry.space_group_name_H-M   'P 1'
#
loop_
_entity.id
_entity.type
_entity.pdbx_description
1 polymer ?
#
loop_
_entity_poly.entity_id
_entity_poly.type
_entity_poly.pdbx_seq_one_letter_code
_entity_poly.pdbx_strand_id
1 'polypeptide(L)'
;MQKVTILSPVHIGNGLNYPNYLLVNGKKYRFEDMVRATFHRNSKVLLSPDFLDKIASTKASAAGSAKQEIAKVIVPNAEEIKTIEPEYEVTISAPKVNQWDINEHMKTMNQMFIPGSTIKGYIINVLMFDVIKNNQQIRNFFQRNLNNKNLIKNVELEVQTLANQQFICRDIMFEHKPEIKLISRISKKGPIPILFECLPINATSQNDFIVWNKIDLNLEKQGFKNDISLPFYNEMVKRIRNFYSLFGKMNKDFLLNAISYEKVFIKDCPYSMNFDKKSAITQLELIEKELHKGKIIVQIGKNINYIAKTTGHAYDRTFYVNNFYQFFNPGMDPKIKGAKVATPNKINSMNLVSNSMSEMYEMVPGFMEIEW
;
A
#
# COMPACT_ATOMS: atom_id res chain seq x y z
N MET A 1 8.42 24.40 2.18
CA MET A 1 9.16 23.13 2.35
C MET A 1 8.26 22.18 3.09
N GLN A 2 7.96 21.05 2.48
CA GLN A 2 6.97 20.11 3.02
C GLN A 2 7.65 19.12 3.94
N LYS A 3 6.92 18.64 4.94
CA LYS A 3 7.35 17.57 5.85
C LYS A 3 6.32 16.45 5.82
N VAL A 4 6.80 15.22 5.81
CA VAL A 4 5.95 14.05 5.98
C VAL A 4 6.33 13.29 7.22
N THR A 5 5.32 12.72 7.89
CA THR A 5 5.49 11.88 9.09
C THR A 5 4.66 10.62 8.96
N ILE A 6 5.28 9.45 9.11
CA ILE A 6 4.58 8.17 9.08
C ILE A 6 3.79 7.96 10.39
N LEU A 7 2.49 7.74 10.29
CA LEU A 7 1.58 7.55 11.44
C LEU A 7 1.21 6.07 11.68
N SER A 8 1.29 5.24 10.65
CA SER A 8 1.21 3.79 10.76
C SER A 8 2.10 3.13 9.71
N PRO A 9 2.55 1.88 9.91
CA PRO A 9 3.54 1.25 9.02
C PRO A 9 3.14 1.32 7.54
N VAL A 10 4.04 1.81 6.70
CA VAL A 10 3.84 1.97 5.26
C VAL A 10 4.76 1.03 4.51
N HIS A 11 4.18 0.16 3.69
CA HIS A 11 4.92 -0.67 2.73
C HIS A 11 4.61 -0.27 1.30
N ILE A 12 5.65 0.08 0.54
CA ILE A 12 5.61 0.24 -0.92
C ILE A 12 6.44 -0.92 -1.50
N GLY A 13 5.78 -1.84 -2.20
CA GLY A 13 6.45 -3.05 -2.70
C GLY A 13 7.18 -2.82 -4.03
N ASN A 14 8.38 -3.40 -4.15
CA ASN A 14 9.12 -3.51 -5.41
C ASN A 14 8.76 -4.79 -6.21
N GLY A 15 7.94 -5.68 -5.63
CA GLY A 15 7.57 -6.98 -6.22
C GLY A 15 8.50 -8.13 -5.85
N LEU A 16 9.61 -7.84 -5.16
CA LEU A 16 10.57 -8.81 -4.66
C LEU A 16 10.22 -9.24 -3.23
N ASN A 17 10.64 -10.44 -2.90
CA ASN A 17 10.66 -10.97 -1.55
C ASN A 17 12.02 -11.62 -1.29
N TYR A 18 12.36 -11.80 -0.03
CA TYR A 18 13.57 -12.50 0.37
C TYR A 18 13.28 -13.45 1.54
N PRO A 19 14.00 -14.57 1.62
CA PRO A 19 13.79 -15.54 2.69
C PRO A 19 14.31 -15.03 4.03
N ASN A 20 13.60 -15.38 5.10
CA ASN A 20 13.91 -14.92 6.46
C ASN A 20 15.30 -15.34 6.96
N TYR A 21 15.89 -16.40 6.40
CA TYR A 21 17.22 -16.89 6.81
C TYR A 21 18.36 -15.98 6.34
N LEU A 22 18.07 -14.96 5.51
CA LEU A 22 19.02 -13.89 5.20
C LEU A 22 19.09 -12.81 6.28
N LEU A 23 18.26 -12.91 7.33
CA LEU A 23 18.30 -12.03 8.48
C LEU A 23 19.03 -12.68 9.64
N VAL A 24 20.11 -12.05 10.08
CA VAL A 24 20.89 -12.46 11.25
C VAL A 24 21.13 -11.23 12.13
N ASN A 25 20.76 -11.31 13.41
CA ASN A 25 21.00 -10.25 14.40
C ASN A 25 20.54 -8.85 13.96
N GLY A 26 19.36 -8.74 13.35
CA GLY A 26 18.80 -7.45 12.90
C GLY A 26 19.50 -6.86 11.68
N LYS A 27 20.22 -7.68 10.90
CA LYS A 27 20.89 -7.28 9.67
C LYS A 27 20.50 -8.21 8.53
N LYS A 28 20.33 -7.66 7.32
CA LYS A 28 20.12 -8.43 6.09
C LYS A 28 21.46 -8.65 5.39
N TYR A 29 21.69 -9.87 4.92
CA TYR A 29 22.88 -10.23 4.16
C TYR A 29 22.52 -10.74 2.77
N ARG A 30 23.47 -10.64 1.85
CA ARG A 30 23.34 -11.25 0.52
C ARG A 30 23.43 -12.76 0.63
N PHE A 31 22.67 -13.44 -0.21
CA PHE A 31 22.66 -14.90 -0.25
C PHE A 31 24.06 -15.46 -0.57
N GLU A 32 24.76 -14.85 -1.53
CA GLU A 32 26.08 -15.30 -1.98
C GLU A 32 27.12 -15.19 -0.87
N ASP A 33 27.09 -14.10 -0.09
CA ASP A 33 28.03 -13.86 1.00
C ASP A 33 27.82 -14.88 2.13
N MET A 34 26.56 -15.19 2.46
CA MET A 34 26.19 -16.22 3.44
C MET A 34 26.67 -17.61 3.02
N VAL A 35 26.48 -17.98 1.75
CA VAL A 35 26.95 -19.27 1.19
C VAL A 35 28.48 -19.34 1.20
N ARG A 36 29.17 -18.27 0.80
CA ARG A 36 30.65 -18.22 0.81
C ARG A 36 31.21 -18.39 2.23
N ALA A 37 30.65 -17.68 3.20
CA ALA A 37 31.10 -17.75 4.59
C ALA A 37 30.93 -19.16 5.19
N THR A 38 29.88 -19.89 4.82
CA THR A 38 29.60 -21.24 5.33
C THR A 38 30.21 -22.37 4.51
N PHE A 39 30.79 -22.07 3.35
CA PHE A 39 31.22 -23.06 2.37
C PHE A 39 32.24 -24.06 2.94
N HIS A 40 33.23 -23.59 3.69
CA HIS A 40 34.27 -24.46 4.28
C HIS A 40 33.68 -25.53 5.21
N ARG A 41 32.62 -25.19 5.96
CA ARG A 41 31.95 -26.09 6.90
C ARG A 41 30.95 -27.01 6.21
N ASN A 42 30.23 -26.50 5.22
CA ASN A 42 29.05 -27.15 4.66
C ASN A 42 29.16 -27.56 3.19
N SER A 43 30.34 -27.48 2.57
CA SER A 43 30.56 -27.73 1.13
C SER A 43 29.90 -29.03 0.61
N LYS A 44 30.04 -30.14 1.34
CA LYS A 44 29.42 -31.43 0.97
C LYS A 44 27.89 -31.34 0.83
N VAL A 45 27.24 -30.62 1.75
CA VAL A 45 25.78 -30.45 1.75
C VAL A 45 25.38 -29.41 0.71
N LEU A 46 26.07 -28.27 0.65
CA LEU A 46 25.82 -27.19 -0.30
C LEU A 46 25.89 -27.65 -1.76
N LEU A 47 26.77 -28.61 -2.07
CA LEU A 47 26.97 -29.17 -3.41
C LEU A 47 26.16 -30.46 -3.65
N SER A 48 25.39 -30.93 -2.67
CA SER A 48 24.59 -32.15 -2.84
C SER A 48 23.39 -31.89 -3.76
N PRO A 49 23.04 -32.84 -4.66
CA PRO A 49 21.85 -32.72 -5.50
C PRO A 49 20.58 -32.44 -4.69
N ASP A 50 20.39 -33.15 -3.56
CA ASP A 50 19.24 -32.98 -2.68
C ASP A 50 19.09 -31.54 -2.15
N PHE A 51 20.19 -30.89 -1.81
CA PHE A 51 20.16 -29.52 -1.31
C PHE A 51 19.94 -28.50 -2.43
N LEU A 52 20.56 -28.70 -3.59
CA LEU A 52 20.35 -27.86 -4.76
C LEU A 52 18.90 -27.95 -5.26
N ASP A 53 18.34 -29.15 -5.31
CA ASP A 53 16.92 -29.38 -5.63
C ASP A 53 16.01 -28.72 -4.60
N LYS A 54 16.36 -28.78 -3.31
CA LYS A 54 15.59 -28.12 -2.24
C LYS A 54 15.56 -26.62 -2.39
N ILE A 55 16.69 -25.98 -2.73
CA ILE A 55 16.76 -24.54 -3.03
C ILE A 55 15.96 -24.20 -4.29
N ALA A 56 16.12 -24.99 -5.36
CA ALA A 56 15.44 -24.73 -6.64
C ALA A 56 13.92 -24.94 -6.57
N SER A 57 13.46 -25.85 -5.70
CA SER A 57 12.05 -26.26 -5.59
C SER A 57 11.28 -25.56 -4.48
N THR A 58 11.93 -24.81 -3.57
CA THR A 58 11.23 -24.02 -2.55
C THR A 58 10.49 -22.83 -3.19
N LYS A 59 9.33 -23.13 -3.78
CA LYS A 59 8.30 -22.12 -4.06
C LYS A 59 7.86 -21.52 -2.71
N ALA A 60 7.63 -20.21 -2.69
CA ALA A 60 7.31 -19.36 -1.54
C ALA A 60 6.20 -19.84 -0.56
N SER A 61 5.55 -20.97 -0.83
CA SER A 61 4.45 -21.57 -0.07
C SER A 61 4.76 -22.92 0.61
N ALA A 62 5.96 -23.49 0.45
CA ALA A 62 6.30 -24.80 1.03
C ALA A 62 7.08 -24.69 2.37
N ALA A 63 6.39 -25.08 3.44
CA ALA A 63 6.84 -25.59 4.75
C ALA A 63 8.02 -24.90 5.46
N GLY A 64 7.75 -24.29 6.62
CA GLY A 64 8.77 -23.76 7.53
C GLY A 64 9.89 -24.76 7.89
N SER A 65 9.66 -26.07 7.78
CA SER A 65 10.70 -27.09 7.95
C SER A 65 11.79 -27.03 6.87
N ALA A 66 11.44 -26.88 5.60
CA ALA A 66 12.40 -26.77 4.51
C ALA A 66 13.27 -25.51 4.66
N LYS A 67 12.66 -24.38 5.03
CA LYS A 67 13.39 -23.13 5.32
C LYS A 67 14.31 -23.25 6.53
N GLN A 68 13.90 -23.97 7.58
CA GLN A 68 14.76 -24.26 8.72
C GLN A 68 15.94 -25.14 8.34
N GLU A 69 15.75 -26.14 7.48
CA GLU A 69 16.84 -26.98 6.97
C GLU A 69 17.83 -26.18 6.12
N ILE A 70 17.33 -25.32 5.22
CA ILE A 70 18.19 -24.40 4.45
C ILE A 70 18.95 -23.48 5.40
N ALA A 71 18.28 -22.90 6.40
CA ALA A 71 18.90 -22.00 7.37
C ALA A 71 20.04 -22.68 8.15
N LYS A 72 19.89 -23.95 8.54
CA LYS A 72 20.97 -24.70 9.25
C LYS A 72 22.26 -24.81 8.44
N VAL A 73 22.16 -24.79 7.11
CA VAL A 73 23.30 -24.93 6.20
C VAL A 73 23.87 -23.57 5.80
N ILE A 74 23.01 -22.58 5.54
CA ILE A 74 23.44 -21.29 4.95
C ILE A 74 23.73 -20.22 6.00
N VAL A 75 23.14 -20.28 7.20
CA VAL A 75 23.36 -19.26 8.22
C VAL A 75 24.77 -19.39 8.82
N PRO A 76 25.61 -18.34 8.73
CA PRO A 76 26.93 -18.29 9.34
C PRO A 76 26.86 -18.38 10.86
N ASN A 77 27.86 -18.99 11.47
CA ASN A 77 28.07 -18.92 12.91
C ASN A 77 28.61 -17.53 13.33
N ALA A 78 28.82 -17.32 14.64
CA ALA A 78 29.23 -16.02 15.18
C ALA A 78 30.61 -15.52 14.71
N GLU A 79 31.50 -16.39 14.27
CA GLU A 79 32.80 -16.00 13.70
C GLU A 79 32.70 -15.81 12.18
N GLU A 80 32.02 -16.73 11.48
CA GLU A 80 31.78 -16.66 10.03
C GLU A 80 31.00 -15.38 9.66
N ILE A 81 30.04 -14.94 10.50
CA ILE A 81 29.25 -13.73 10.22
C ILE A 81 30.09 -12.45 10.27
N LYS A 82 31.21 -12.43 11.01
CA LYS A 82 32.10 -11.25 11.10
C LYS A 82 32.89 -11.03 9.81
N THR A 83 32.94 -12.02 8.91
CA THR A 83 33.71 -11.94 7.66
C THR A 83 32.89 -11.40 6.49
N ILE A 84 31.61 -11.08 6.70
CA ILE A 84 30.71 -10.58 5.67
C ILE A 84 30.02 -9.28 6.10
N GLU A 85 29.86 -8.36 5.16
CA GLU A 85 29.18 -7.09 5.41
C GLU A 85 27.67 -7.22 5.19
N PRO A 86 26.83 -6.63 6.07
CA PRO A 86 25.40 -6.60 5.85
C PRO A 86 25.04 -5.65 4.70
N GLU A 87 23.95 -5.93 3.99
CA GLU A 87 23.38 -4.99 3.02
C GLU A 87 22.83 -3.75 3.73
N TYR A 88 22.06 -3.98 4.79
CA TYR A 88 21.47 -2.94 5.64
C TYR A 88 20.94 -3.54 6.96
N GLU A 89 20.73 -2.66 7.94
CA GLU A 89 20.09 -3.01 9.20
C GLU A 89 18.57 -3.03 9.09
N VAL A 90 17.92 -3.87 9.88
CA VAL A 90 16.46 -3.97 9.99
C VAL A 90 16.03 -4.03 11.45
N THR A 91 14.89 -3.43 11.76
CA THR A 91 14.21 -3.63 13.05
C THR A 91 13.20 -4.77 12.90
N ILE A 92 13.30 -5.82 13.72
CA ILE A 92 12.33 -6.90 13.72
C ILE A 92 11.23 -6.56 14.72
N SER A 93 10.03 -6.27 14.23
CA SER A 93 8.83 -6.01 15.04
C SER A 93 7.66 -6.87 14.54
N ALA A 94 7.89 -8.18 14.45
CA ALA A 94 6.89 -9.15 14.03
C ALA A 94 7.06 -10.46 14.80
N PRO A 95 5.95 -11.10 15.23
CA PRO A 95 6.01 -12.46 15.74
C PRO A 95 6.38 -13.44 14.63
N LYS A 96 7.01 -14.56 14.99
CA LYS A 96 7.28 -15.70 14.09
C LYS A 96 7.96 -15.32 12.76
N VAL A 97 8.86 -14.33 12.78
CA VAL A 97 9.57 -13.84 11.58
C VAL A 97 10.31 -14.96 10.83
N ASN A 98 10.66 -16.03 11.52
CA ASN A 98 11.41 -17.18 11.02
C ASN A 98 10.59 -18.16 10.16
N GLN A 99 9.31 -17.89 9.90
CA GLN A 99 8.40 -18.82 9.19
C GLN A 99 8.09 -18.39 7.76
N TRP A 100 8.22 -17.10 7.42
CA TRP A 100 7.71 -16.54 6.17
C TRP A 100 8.77 -15.74 5.42
N ASP A 101 8.62 -15.65 4.11
CA ASP A 101 9.41 -14.71 3.32
C ASP A 101 8.94 -13.29 3.60
N ILE A 102 9.87 -12.36 3.43
CA ILE A 102 9.65 -10.95 3.74
C ILE A 102 9.54 -10.20 2.42
N ASN A 103 8.44 -9.48 2.25
CA ASN A 103 8.22 -8.61 1.10
C ASN A 103 9.09 -7.37 1.26
N GLU A 104 9.91 -7.10 0.25
CA GLU A 104 10.89 -6.03 0.31
C GLU A 104 10.25 -4.67 -0.01
N HIS A 105 10.57 -3.66 0.81
CA HIS A 105 10.17 -2.28 0.54
C HIS A 105 11.03 -1.68 -0.58
N MET A 106 10.47 -0.76 -1.36
CA MET A 106 11.22 -0.03 -2.41
C MET A 106 12.39 0.76 -1.83
N LYS A 107 13.60 0.49 -2.33
CA LYS A 107 14.82 1.19 -1.93
C LYS A 107 15.59 1.67 -3.15
N THR A 108 16.35 2.74 -2.97
CA THR A 108 17.43 3.14 -3.87
C THR A 108 18.68 3.34 -3.02
N MET A 109 19.80 2.73 -3.41
CA MET A 109 21.04 2.74 -2.60
C MET A 109 20.80 2.34 -1.13
N ASN A 110 20.00 1.30 -0.89
CA ASN A 110 19.55 0.81 0.42
C ASN A 110 18.75 1.81 1.28
N GLN A 111 18.42 2.99 0.75
CA GLN A 111 17.55 3.96 1.39
C GLN A 111 16.11 3.73 0.96
N MET A 112 15.20 3.59 1.94
CA MET A 112 13.77 3.44 1.65
C MET A 112 13.20 4.73 1.08
N PHE A 113 12.28 4.58 0.13
CA PHE A 113 11.55 5.73 -0.40
C PHE A 113 10.09 5.43 -0.70
N ILE A 114 9.30 6.49 -0.81
CA ILE A 114 7.96 6.46 -1.38
C ILE A 114 8.05 7.10 -2.76
N PRO A 115 7.76 6.38 -3.85
CA PRO A 115 7.77 6.95 -5.18
C PRO A 115 6.77 8.10 -5.31
N GLY A 116 7.15 9.16 -6.01
CA GLY A 116 6.27 10.29 -6.31
C GLY A 116 5.00 9.86 -7.04
N SER A 117 5.07 8.79 -7.84
CA SER A 117 3.91 8.17 -8.50
C SER A 117 2.86 7.63 -7.51
N THR A 118 3.28 7.15 -6.33
CA THR A 118 2.36 6.68 -5.27
C THR A 118 1.57 7.86 -4.69
N ILE A 119 2.27 8.95 -4.35
CA ILE A 119 1.64 10.17 -3.84
C ILE A 119 0.74 10.81 -4.89
N LYS A 120 1.22 10.86 -6.14
CA LYS A 120 0.44 11.36 -7.28
C LYS A 120 -0.85 10.56 -7.47
N GLY A 121 -0.76 9.24 -7.46
CA GLY A 121 -1.95 8.37 -7.57
C GLY A 121 -2.97 8.64 -6.48
N TYR A 122 -2.52 8.79 -5.23
CA TYR A 122 -3.40 9.15 -4.12
C TYR A 122 -4.07 10.51 -4.31
N ILE A 123 -3.29 11.54 -4.66
CA ILE A 123 -3.80 12.89 -4.91
C ILE A 123 -4.86 12.88 -6.00
N ILE A 124 -4.60 12.19 -7.12
CA ILE A 124 -5.57 12.09 -8.22
C ILE A 124 -6.84 11.39 -7.77
N ASN A 125 -6.77 10.34 -6.94
CA ASN A 125 -7.97 9.71 -6.39
C ASN A 125 -8.80 10.68 -5.53
N VAL A 126 -8.16 11.50 -4.70
CA VAL A 126 -8.85 12.53 -3.89
C VAL A 126 -9.52 13.58 -4.79
N LEU A 127 -8.82 14.06 -5.82
CA LEU A 127 -9.38 15.02 -6.77
C LEU A 127 -10.57 14.45 -7.53
N MET A 128 -10.42 13.23 -8.06
CA MET A 128 -11.49 12.52 -8.78
C MET A 128 -12.71 12.31 -7.87
N PHE A 129 -12.48 11.90 -6.63
CA PHE A 129 -13.55 11.78 -5.63
C PHE A 129 -14.28 13.10 -5.43
N ASP A 130 -13.56 14.21 -5.23
CA ASP A 130 -14.18 15.51 -5.01
C ASP A 130 -14.97 15.99 -6.24
N VAL A 131 -14.42 15.84 -7.44
CA VAL A 131 -15.10 16.21 -8.69
C VAL A 131 -16.38 15.39 -8.87
N ILE A 132 -16.31 14.06 -8.75
CA ILE A 132 -17.48 13.18 -8.88
C ILE A 132 -18.50 13.47 -7.78
N LYS A 133 -18.06 13.83 -6.57
CA LYS A 133 -18.95 14.15 -5.46
C LYS A 133 -19.68 15.48 -5.64
N ASN A 134 -19.02 16.48 -6.20
CA ASN A 134 -19.52 17.86 -6.19
C ASN A 134 -20.00 18.37 -7.56
N ASN A 135 -19.73 17.66 -8.66
CA ASN A 135 -20.19 18.02 -10.00
C ASN A 135 -21.24 17.02 -10.51
N GLN A 136 -22.51 17.46 -10.53
CA GLN A 136 -23.64 16.61 -10.90
C GLN A 136 -23.57 16.11 -12.35
N GLN A 137 -23.07 16.92 -13.29
CA GLN A 137 -22.96 16.53 -14.70
C GLN A 137 -21.98 15.37 -14.86
N ILE A 138 -20.80 15.48 -14.25
CA ILE A 138 -19.75 14.45 -14.28
C ILE A 138 -20.24 13.20 -13.55
N ARG A 139 -20.82 13.36 -12.36
CA ARG A 139 -21.44 12.24 -11.62
C ARG A 139 -22.45 11.49 -12.48
N ASN A 140 -23.40 12.19 -13.09
CA ASN A 140 -24.43 11.60 -13.94
C ASN A 140 -23.84 10.85 -15.13
N PHE A 141 -22.75 11.36 -15.73
CA PHE A 141 -22.05 10.67 -16.81
C PHE A 141 -21.53 9.30 -16.34
N PHE A 142 -20.83 9.23 -15.21
CA PHE A 142 -20.34 7.96 -14.68
C PHE A 142 -21.51 7.01 -14.36
N GLN A 143 -22.56 7.49 -13.70
CA GLN A 143 -23.72 6.67 -13.33
C GLN A 143 -24.43 6.06 -14.56
N ARG A 144 -24.58 6.83 -15.65
CA ARG A 144 -25.24 6.37 -16.88
C ARG A 144 -24.38 5.39 -17.70
N ASN A 145 -23.06 5.44 -17.54
CA ASN A 145 -22.11 4.72 -18.39
C ASN A 145 -21.38 3.57 -17.68
N LEU A 146 -21.80 3.16 -16.48
CA LEU A 146 -21.16 2.05 -15.74
C LEU A 146 -21.05 0.74 -16.54
N ASN A 147 -22.01 0.50 -17.45
CA ASN A 147 -22.03 -0.67 -18.34
C ASN A 147 -20.97 -0.57 -19.45
N ASN A 148 -20.48 0.63 -19.76
CA ASN A 148 -19.49 0.90 -20.80
C ASN A 148 -18.15 1.35 -20.18
N LYS A 149 -17.43 0.38 -19.59
CA LYS A 149 -16.13 0.60 -18.94
C LYS A 149 -15.09 1.25 -19.87
N ASN A 150 -15.12 0.91 -21.16
CA ASN A 150 -14.17 1.43 -22.12
C ASN A 150 -14.37 2.93 -22.34
N LEU A 151 -15.62 3.39 -22.44
CA LEU A 151 -15.93 4.82 -22.54
C LEU A 151 -15.45 5.58 -21.30
N ILE A 152 -15.76 5.08 -20.11
CA ILE A 152 -15.31 5.70 -18.86
C ILE A 152 -13.78 5.77 -18.81
N LYS A 153 -13.10 4.64 -19.08
CA LYS A 153 -11.64 4.56 -19.08
C LYS A 153 -11.02 5.54 -20.09
N ASN A 154 -11.61 5.70 -21.27
CA ASN A 154 -11.11 6.62 -22.29
C ASN A 154 -11.25 8.08 -21.85
N VAL A 155 -12.40 8.46 -21.26
CA VAL A 155 -12.61 9.80 -20.69
C VAL A 155 -11.63 10.07 -19.55
N GLU A 156 -11.49 9.13 -18.62
CA GLU A 156 -10.53 9.25 -17.51
C GLU A 156 -9.10 9.40 -18.03
N LEU A 157 -8.67 8.56 -18.99
CA LEU A 157 -7.34 8.62 -19.56
C LEU A 157 -7.07 9.96 -20.25
N GLU A 158 -8.02 10.45 -21.04
CA GLU A 158 -7.92 11.74 -21.74
C GLU A 158 -7.75 12.90 -20.76
N VAL A 159 -8.61 12.97 -19.74
CA VAL A 159 -8.57 14.03 -18.71
C VAL A 159 -7.32 13.93 -17.84
N GLN A 160 -7.01 12.74 -17.34
CA GLN A 160 -5.88 12.53 -16.43
C GLN A 160 -4.55 12.76 -17.13
N THR A 161 -4.38 12.35 -18.39
CA THR A 161 -3.13 12.56 -19.14
C THR A 161 -2.75 14.03 -19.20
N LEU A 162 -3.73 14.92 -19.34
CA LEU A 162 -3.51 16.36 -19.44
C LEU A 162 -3.40 17.00 -18.05
N ALA A 163 -4.35 16.72 -17.15
CA ALA A 163 -4.35 17.30 -15.82
C ALA A 163 -3.08 16.93 -15.03
N ASN A 164 -2.59 15.70 -15.19
CA ASN A 164 -1.41 15.21 -14.49
C ASN A 164 -0.11 15.92 -14.89
N GLN A 165 -0.05 16.60 -16.03
CA GLN A 165 1.17 17.33 -16.45
C GLN A 165 1.41 18.58 -15.62
N GLN A 166 0.36 19.11 -14.99
CA GLN A 166 0.44 20.30 -14.14
C GLN A 166 0.97 19.98 -12.73
N PHE A 167 1.26 18.72 -12.41
CA PHE A 167 1.65 18.34 -11.05
C PHE A 167 2.86 17.39 -11.05
N ILE A 168 3.91 17.79 -10.33
CA ILE A 168 5.11 16.99 -10.13
C ILE A 168 5.10 16.48 -8.69
N CYS A 169 5.12 15.16 -8.54
CA CYS A 169 5.40 14.51 -7.27
C CYS A 169 6.79 13.90 -7.36
N ARG A 170 7.71 14.35 -6.52
CA ARG A 170 9.06 13.79 -6.38
C ARG A 170 9.04 12.62 -5.40
N ASP A 171 10.06 11.78 -5.50
CA ASP A 171 10.26 10.68 -4.56
C ASP A 171 10.57 11.21 -3.15
N ILE A 172 10.03 10.53 -2.15
CA ILE A 172 10.22 10.88 -0.74
C ILE A 172 11.21 9.89 -0.13
N MET A 173 12.42 10.37 0.17
CA MET A 173 13.50 9.56 0.73
C MET A 173 13.44 9.54 2.26
N PHE A 174 13.70 8.39 2.89
CA PHE A 174 13.72 8.21 4.34
C PHE A 174 15.04 7.61 4.81
N GLU A 175 15.70 8.22 5.78
CA GLU A 175 16.95 7.73 6.38
C GLU A 175 16.76 6.65 7.45
N HIS A 176 15.53 6.17 7.62
CA HIS A 176 15.20 5.18 8.65
C HIS A 176 15.53 3.78 8.16
N LYS A 177 15.95 2.91 9.08
CA LYS A 177 16.04 1.47 8.80
C LYS A 177 14.65 0.85 8.63
N PRO A 178 14.49 -0.16 7.74
CA PRO A 178 13.23 -0.87 7.59
C PRO A 178 12.79 -1.54 8.89
N GLU A 179 11.49 -1.48 9.15
CA GLU A 179 10.86 -2.24 10.23
C GLU A 179 10.05 -3.40 9.64
N ILE A 180 10.37 -4.63 10.05
CA ILE A 180 9.64 -5.82 9.61
C ILE A 180 8.38 -5.94 10.46
N LYS A 181 7.23 -5.88 9.80
CA LYS A 181 5.91 -6.04 10.41
C LYS A 181 5.19 -7.24 9.82
N LEU A 182 4.40 -7.90 10.66
CA LEU A 182 3.40 -8.86 10.21
C LEU A 182 2.11 -8.08 9.86
N ILE A 183 1.71 -8.16 8.59
CA ILE A 183 0.48 -7.56 8.10
C ILE A 183 -0.38 -8.67 7.52
N SER A 184 -1.56 -8.84 8.08
CA SER A 184 -2.47 -9.91 7.71
C SER A 184 -3.73 -9.36 7.08
N ARG A 185 -4.16 -10.03 6.01
CA ARG A 185 -5.51 -9.84 5.48
C ARG A 185 -6.48 -10.57 6.40
N ILE A 186 -7.16 -9.85 7.27
CA ILE A 186 -8.19 -10.38 8.17
C ILE A 186 -9.49 -10.50 7.40
N SER A 187 -10.09 -11.70 7.39
CA SER A 187 -11.41 -11.96 6.81
C SER A 187 -12.26 -12.78 7.77
N LYS A 188 -13.50 -13.11 7.38
CA LYS A 188 -14.33 -14.06 8.13
C LYS A 188 -13.69 -15.44 8.35
N LYS A 189 -12.73 -15.84 7.51
CA LYS A 189 -12.01 -17.13 7.60
C LYS A 189 -10.78 -17.06 8.51
N GLY A 190 -10.44 -15.88 9.03
CA GLY A 190 -9.21 -15.64 9.77
C GLY A 190 -8.13 -14.91 8.94
N PRO A 191 -6.93 -14.75 9.53
CA PRO A 191 -5.81 -14.02 8.97
C PRO A 191 -5.09 -14.82 7.88
N ILE A 192 -4.59 -14.10 6.88
CA ILE A 192 -3.57 -14.61 5.96
C ILE A 192 -2.28 -13.83 6.26
N PRO A 193 -1.34 -14.39 7.04
CA PRO A 193 -0.15 -13.68 7.51
C PRO A 193 0.88 -13.50 6.41
N ILE A 194 1.43 -12.29 6.31
CA ILE A 194 2.50 -11.92 5.39
C ILE A 194 3.44 -10.93 6.07
N LEU A 195 4.75 -11.15 5.96
CA LEU A 195 5.77 -10.24 6.46
C LEU A 195 6.13 -9.18 5.42
N PHE A 196 6.31 -7.96 5.88
CA PHE A 196 6.69 -6.81 5.06
C PHE A 196 7.76 -5.98 5.76
N GLU A 197 8.76 -5.55 5.02
CA GLU A 197 9.51 -4.35 5.39
C GLU A 197 8.61 -3.13 5.24
N CYS A 198 8.60 -2.26 6.24
CA CYS A 198 7.82 -1.05 6.27
C CYS A 198 8.69 0.14 6.69
N LEU A 199 8.28 1.33 6.26
CA LEU A 199 8.66 2.56 6.94
C LEU A 199 8.06 2.54 8.36
N PRO A 200 8.88 2.77 9.40
CA PRO A 200 8.41 2.72 10.78
C PRO A 200 7.54 3.93 11.13
N ILE A 201 6.74 3.79 12.18
CA ILE A 201 5.99 4.90 12.78
C ILE A 201 6.97 5.99 13.21
N ASN A 202 6.59 7.24 13.03
CA ASN A 202 7.39 8.45 13.26
C ASN A 202 8.58 8.64 12.31
N ALA A 203 8.75 7.79 11.28
CA ALA A 203 9.69 8.10 10.22
C ALA A 203 9.30 9.43 9.56
N THR A 204 10.27 10.33 9.41
CA THR A 204 10.06 11.66 8.83
C THR A 204 10.95 11.90 7.63
N SER A 205 10.50 12.79 6.76
CA SER A 205 11.28 13.33 5.65
C SER A 205 10.82 14.76 5.37
N GLN A 206 11.74 15.63 4.97
CA GLN A 206 11.45 17.03 4.70
C GLN A 206 12.11 17.46 3.39
N ASN A 207 11.29 17.90 2.43
CA ASN A 207 11.71 18.36 1.11
C ASN A 207 10.53 19.03 0.38
N ASP A 208 10.74 19.48 -0.85
CA ASP A 208 9.67 19.88 -1.76
C ASP A 208 9.24 18.68 -2.62
N PHE A 209 8.30 17.88 -2.08
CA PHE A 209 7.81 16.66 -2.72
C PHE A 209 6.74 16.93 -3.77
N ILE A 210 5.87 17.89 -3.50
CA ILE A 210 4.75 18.29 -4.33
C ILE A 210 5.08 19.65 -4.95
N VAL A 211 5.16 19.71 -6.28
CA VAL A 211 5.48 20.94 -7.01
C VAL A 211 4.43 21.17 -8.10
N TRP A 212 3.87 22.37 -8.11
CA TRP A 212 2.97 22.79 -9.17
C TRP A 212 3.78 23.18 -10.41
N ASN A 213 3.45 22.56 -11.53
CA ASN A 213 4.07 22.85 -12.81
C ASN A 213 3.20 23.80 -13.61
N LYS A 214 3.67 25.04 -13.81
CA LYS A 214 2.98 26.10 -14.55
C LYS A 214 3.12 25.92 -16.07
N ILE A 215 2.82 24.74 -16.58
CA ILE A 215 2.71 24.52 -18.02
C ILE A 215 1.37 25.07 -18.50
N ASP A 216 1.41 25.92 -19.52
CA ASP A 216 0.23 26.31 -20.27
C ASP A 216 -0.09 25.24 -21.31
N LEU A 217 -1.18 24.51 -21.09
CA LEU A 217 -1.62 23.46 -22.01
C LEU A 217 -2.58 24.09 -23.02
N ASN A 218 -2.17 24.17 -24.28
CA ASN A 218 -3.02 24.64 -25.36
C ASN A 218 -4.10 23.59 -25.68
N LEU A 219 -5.28 23.77 -25.10
CA LEU A 219 -6.44 22.85 -25.22
C LEU A 219 -7.05 22.85 -26.62
N GLU A 220 -6.91 23.94 -27.37
CA GLU A 220 -7.45 24.05 -28.74
C GLU A 220 -6.76 23.10 -29.71
N LYS A 221 -5.48 22.76 -29.47
CA LYS A 221 -4.74 21.78 -30.29
C LYS A 221 -5.00 20.33 -29.90
N GLN A 222 -5.55 20.06 -28.72
CA GLN A 222 -5.65 18.69 -28.18
C GLN A 222 -7.02 18.03 -28.39
N GLY A 223 -8.06 18.80 -28.71
CA GLY A 223 -9.36 18.31 -29.21
C GLY A 223 -9.95 17.16 -28.39
N PHE A 224 -10.74 17.47 -27.36
CA PHE A 224 -11.42 16.44 -26.58
C PHE A 224 -12.37 15.59 -27.44
N LYS A 225 -12.26 14.27 -27.37
CA LYS A 225 -13.07 13.33 -28.17
C LYS A 225 -14.47 13.12 -27.62
N ASN A 226 -14.68 13.39 -26.33
CA ASN A 226 -15.97 13.20 -25.67
C ASN A 226 -16.44 14.52 -25.06
N ASP A 227 -17.73 14.83 -25.22
CA ASP A 227 -18.33 16.09 -24.74
C ASP A 227 -18.13 16.33 -23.23
N ILE A 228 -18.05 15.26 -22.44
CA ILE A 228 -17.85 15.33 -20.99
C ILE A 228 -16.38 15.60 -20.60
N SER A 229 -15.42 15.30 -21.48
CA SER A 229 -13.99 15.36 -21.15
C SER A 229 -13.55 16.80 -20.87
N LEU A 230 -14.03 17.79 -21.62
CA LEU A 230 -13.68 19.20 -21.38
C LEU A 230 -14.23 19.72 -20.04
N PRO A 231 -15.53 19.59 -19.70
CA PRO A 231 -16.05 19.92 -18.38
C PRO A 231 -15.28 19.23 -17.25
N PHE A 232 -14.94 17.95 -17.43
CA PHE A 232 -14.22 17.19 -16.42
C PHE A 232 -12.78 17.69 -16.24
N TYR A 233 -12.07 17.91 -17.33
CA TYR A 233 -10.73 18.50 -17.32
C TYR A 233 -10.71 19.86 -16.61
N ASN A 234 -11.67 20.74 -16.91
CA ASN A 234 -11.76 22.06 -16.28
C ASN A 234 -11.93 21.97 -14.76
N GLU A 235 -12.77 21.05 -14.28
CA GLU A 235 -12.96 20.81 -12.86
C GLU A 235 -11.70 20.25 -12.18
N MET A 236 -10.96 19.35 -12.85
CA MET A 236 -9.68 18.84 -12.36
C MET A 236 -8.62 19.94 -12.27
N VAL A 237 -8.43 20.71 -13.34
CA VAL A 237 -7.46 21.82 -13.38
C VAL A 237 -7.78 22.89 -12.36
N LYS A 238 -9.06 23.23 -12.17
CA LYS A 238 -9.48 24.18 -11.12
C LYS A 238 -8.98 23.76 -9.74
N ARG A 239 -9.04 22.48 -9.41
CA ARG A 239 -8.56 21.95 -8.13
C ARG A 239 -7.04 21.88 -8.05
N ILE A 240 -6.36 21.50 -9.13
CA ILE A 240 -4.90 21.48 -9.20
C ILE A 240 -4.32 22.89 -9.03
N ARG A 241 -4.88 23.90 -9.71
CA ARG A 241 -4.45 25.31 -9.60
C ARG A 241 -4.62 25.86 -8.18
N ASN A 242 -5.58 25.33 -7.42
CA ASN A 242 -5.88 25.73 -6.04
C ASN A 242 -5.49 24.62 -5.04
N PHE A 243 -4.50 23.79 -5.37
CA PHE A 243 -4.21 22.57 -4.62
C PHE A 243 -3.95 22.83 -3.13
N TYR A 244 -3.04 23.76 -2.81
CA TYR A 244 -2.66 24.03 -1.41
C TYR A 244 -3.80 24.59 -0.55
N SER A 245 -4.78 25.28 -1.15
CA SER A 245 -5.93 25.83 -0.42
C SER A 245 -7.10 24.84 -0.32
N LEU A 246 -7.24 23.92 -1.27
CA LEU A 246 -8.39 23.02 -1.34
C LEU A 246 -8.08 21.59 -0.86
N PHE A 247 -6.84 21.11 -1.01
CA PHE A 247 -6.54 19.69 -0.83
C PHE A 247 -6.83 19.20 0.57
N GLY A 248 -6.53 19.98 1.62
CA GLY A 248 -6.84 19.58 3.00
C GLY A 248 -8.33 19.26 3.20
N LYS A 249 -9.23 20.06 2.61
CA LYS A 249 -10.68 19.82 2.67
C LYS A 249 -11.10 18.60 1.84
N MET A 250 -10.64 18.52 0.60
CA MET A 250 -10.96 17.40 -0.31
C MET A 250 -10.48 16.06 0.29
N ASN A 251 -9.26 16.05 0.81
CA ASN A 251 -8.61 14.90 1.43
C ASN A 251 -9.34 14.47 2.71
N LYS A 252 -9.73 15.43 3.57
CA LYS A 252 -10.53 15.15 4.75
C LYS A 252 -11.83 14.44 4.39
N ASP A 253 -12.59 14.97 3.42
CA ASP A 253 -13.84 14.37 2.99
C ASP A 253 -13.64 12.96 2.42
N PHE A 254 -12.59 12.78 1.61
CA PHE A 254 -12.20 11.48 1.05
C PHE A 254 -11.88 10.47 2.16
N LEU A 255 -11.00 10.84 3.08
CA LEU A 255 -10.49 9.93 4.09
C LEU A 255 -11.51 9.62 5.19
N LEU A 256 -12.32 10.59 5.61
CA LEU A 256 -13.43 10.32 6.55
C LEU A 256 -14.44 9.33 5.97
N ASN A 257 -14.74 9.43 4.66
CA ASN A 257 -15.55 8.43 3.99
C ASN A 257 -14.87 7.06 4.05
N ALA A 258 -13.60 6.93 3.64
CA ALA A 258 -12.86 5.67 3.70
C ALA A 258 -12.85 5.05 5.11
N ILE A 259 -12.53 5.85 6.15
CA ILE A 259 -12.49 5.42 7.54
C ILE A 259 -13.86 4.90 8.01
N SER A 260 -14.97 5.52 7.59
CA SER A 260 -16.31 5.05 7.96
C SER A 260 -16.56 3.60 7.52
N TYR A 261 -16.10 3.22 6.31
CA TYR A 261 -16.21 1.84 5.83
C TYR A 261 -15.28 0.89 6.59
N GLU A 262 -14.07 1.34 6.92
CA GLU A 262 -13.11 0.57 7.71
C GLU A 262 -13.65 0.28 9.13
N LYS A 263 -14.23 1.28 9.80
CA LYS A 263 -14.86 1.11 11.11
C LYS A 263 -16.03 0.14 11.08
N VAL A 264 -16.88 0.21 10.04
CA VAL A 264 -17.98 -0.75 9.86
C VAL A 264 -17.43 -2.17 9.74
N PHE A 265 -16.35 -2.38 8.97
CA PHE A 265 -15.71 -3.69 8.91
C PHE A 265 -15.20 -4.18 10.26
N ILE A 266 -14.43 -3.35 10.97
CA ILE A 266 -13.83 -3.75 12.25
C ILE A 266 -14.92 -4.16 13.25
N LYS A 267 -16.02 -3.40 13.31
CA LYS A 267 -17.18 -3.70 14.17
C LYS A 267 -17.85 -5.02 13.75
N ASP A 268 -18.20 -5.16 12.48
CA ASP A 268 -19.03 -6.26 11.96
C ASP A 268 -18.26 -7.55 11.65
N CYS A 269 -16.92 -7.53 11.68
CA CYS A 269 -16.11 -8.71 11.36
C CYS A 269 -16.34 -9.82 12.41
N PRO A 270 -16.79 -11.02 12.02
CA PRO A 270 -17.07 -12.08 12.99
C PRO A 270 -15.79 -12.69 13.59
N TYR A 271 -14.64 -12.49 12.95
CA TYR A 271 -13.36 -12.94 13.48
C TYR A 271 -12.95 -12.07 14.67
N SER A 272 -12.73 -12.68 15.82
CA SER A 272 -12.34 -12.01 17.07
C SER A 272 -11.05 -12.55 17.68
N MET A 273 -10.64 -13.77 17.33
CA MET A 273 -9.40 -14.37 17.81
C MET A 273 -8.22 -13.50 17.36
N ASN A 274 -7.33 -13.12 18.27
CA ASN A 274 -6.15 -12.30 17.95
C ASN A 274 -6.45 -10.99 17.19
N PHE A 275 -7.65 -10.42 17.31
CA PHE A 275 -8.00 -9.13 16.70
C PHE A 275 -8.46 -8.15 17.77
N ASP A 276 -7.57 -7.21 18.13
CA ASP A 276 -7.90 -6.08 18.99
C ASP A 276 -8.64 -5.00 18.20
N LYS A 277 -9.95 -5.22 18.07
CA LYS A 277 -10.87 -4.27 17.44
C LYS A 277 -10.87 -2.92 18.14
N LYS A 278 -10.69 -2.88 19.47
CA LYS A 278 -10.76 -1.65 20.25
C LYS A 278 -9.60 -0.74 19.86
N SER A 279 -8.38 -1.26 19.86
CA SER A 279 -7.18 -0.52 19.47
C SER A 279 -7.25 -0.04 18.01
N ALA A 280 -7.73 -0.89 17.10
CA ALA A 280 -7.91 -0.52 15.70
C ALA A 280 -8.93 0.62 15.52
N ILE A 281 -10.07 0.57 16.24
CA ILE A 281 -11.06 1.65 16.23
C ILE A 281 -10.50 2.93 16.85
N THR A 282 -9.80 2.83 17.99
CA THR A 282 -9.20 3.99 18.65
C THR A 282 -8.18 4.68 17.74
N GLN A 283 -7.36 3.93 17.00
CA GLN A 283 -6.46 4.50 16.01
C GLN A 283 -7.24 5.32 14.97
N LEU A 284 -8.30 4.76 14.38
CA LEU A 284 -9.11 5.45 13.38
C LEU A 284 -9.80 6.71 13.96
N GLU A 285 -10.28 6.66 15.19
CA GLU A 285 -10.86 7.82 15.89
C GLU A 285 -9.83 8.94 16.13
N LEU A 286 -8.58 8.59 16.43
CA LEU A 286 -7.50 9.56 16.53
C LEU A 286 -7.22 10.23 15.18
N ILE A 287 -7.16 9.45 14.10
CA ILE A 287 -6.97 9.98 12.74
C ILE A 287 -8.12 10.92 12.35
N GLU A 288 -9.38 10.55 12.61
CA GLU A 288 -10.53 11.42 12.37
C GLU A 288 -10.42 12.74 13.13
N LYS A 289 -10.06 12.67 14.43
CA LYS A 289 -9.88 13.87 15.25
C LYS A 289 -8.83 14.82 14.67
N GLU A 290 -7.70 14.28 14.22
CA GLU A 290 -6.63 15.06 13.59
C GLU A 290 -7.05 15.66 12.24
N LEU A 291 -7.80 14.92 11.42
CA LEU A 291 -8.43 15.45 10.19
C LEU A 291 -9.39 16.60 10.51
N HIS A 292 -10.16 16.51 11.59
CA HIS A 292 -11.07 17.57 12.02
C HIS A 292 -10.33 18.83 12.48
N LYS A 293 -9.11 18.71 13.01
CA LYS A 293 -8.21 19.83 13.33
C LYS A 293 -7.55 20.47 12.11
N GLY A 294 -7.78 19.93 10.91
CA GLY A 294 -7.25 20.47 9.65
C GLY A 294 -5.90 19.88 9.23
N LYS A 295 -5.39 18.84 9.89
CA LYS A 295 -4.20 18.12 9.43
C LYS A 295 -4.48 17.40 8.12
N ILE A 296 -3.48 17.32 7.24
CA ILE A 296 -3.55 16.53 6.01
C ILE A 296 -2.97 15.15 6.30
N ILE A 297 -3.85 14.17 6.48
CA ILE A 297 -3.46 12.77 6.65
C ILE A 297 -3.88 12.01 5.40
N VAL A 298 -2.96 11.23 4.82
CA VAL A 298 -3.20 10.38 3.67
C VAL A 298 -3.07 8.91 4.06
N GLN A 299 -3.66 8.01 3.27
CA GLN A 299 -3.52 6.57 3.45
C GLN A 299 -2.94 5.95 2.18
N ILE A 300 -1.69 5.49 2.22
CA ILE A 300 -0.90 5.07 1.07
C ILE A 300 -0.22 3.71 1.26
N GLY A 301 0.05 3.04 0.15
CA GLY A 301 0.88 1.83 0.10
C GLY A 301 0.16 0.58 -0.40
N LYS A 302 0.93 -0.50 -0.53
CA LYS A 302 0.43 -1.78 -1.06
C LYS A 302 -0.65 -2.36 -0.17
N ASN A 303 -0.46 -2.26 1.14
CA ASN A 303 -1.26 -2.95 2.14
C ASN A 303 -2.43 -2.12 2.69
N ILE A 304 -2.76 -0.95 2.12
CA ILE A 304 -3.97 -0.23 2.50
C ILE A 304 -5.23 -0.91 1.95
N ASN A 305 -6.37 -0.55 2.51
CA ASN A 305 -7.64 -1.15 2.14
C ASN A 305 -8.14 -0.63 0.79
N TYR A 306 -8.88 -1.48 0.06
CA TYR A 306 -9.36 -1.15 -1.27
C TYR A 306 -10.16 0.16 -1.30
N ILE A 307 -10.93 0.43 -0.24
CA ILE A 307 -11.77 1.62 -0.14
C ILE A 307 -10.92 2.91 -0.24
N ALA A 308 -9.71 2.92 0.31
CA ALA A 308 -8.80 4.06 0.25
C ALA A 308 -8.04 4.17 -1.09
N LYS A 309 -8.28 3.24 -2.02
CA LYS A 309 -7.69 3.22 -3.38
C LYS A 309 -8.71 3.53 -4.48
N THR A 310 -9.97 3.75 -4.13
CA THR A 310 -11.07 3.87 -5.10
C THR A 310 -11.86 5.15 -4.89
N THR A 311 -12.44 5.68 -5.97
CA THR A 311 -13.36 6.82 -5.93
C THR A 311 -14.81 6.39 -5.71
N GLY A 312 -15.07 5.08 -5.57
CA GLY A 312 -16.43 4.54 -5.49
C GLY A 312 -17.24 5.06 -4.30
N HIS A 313 -16.59 5.48 -3.22
CA HIS A 313 -17.27 6.10 -2.08
C HIS A 313 -17.58 7.60 -2.26
N ALA A 314 -17.36 8.17 -3.45
CA ALA A 314 -17.89 9.48 -3.86
C ALA A 314 -19.41 9.44 -4.11
N TYR A 315 -19.93 8.24 -4.37
CA TYR A 315 -21.35 7.95 -4.42
C TYR A 315 -21.85 7.55 -3.04
N ASP A 316 -23.17 7.55 -2.85
CA ASP A 316 -23.74 6.99 -1.65
C ASP A 316 -23.44 5.48 -1.53
N ARG A 317 -23.53 4.97 -0.30
CA ARG A 317 -23.24 3.57 0.02
C ARG A 317 -24.07 2.60 -0.82
N THR A 318 -25.34 2.90 -1.04
CA THR A 318 -26.26 2.03 -1.80
C THR A 318 -25.81 1.93 -3.25
N PHE A 319 -25.43 3.05 -3.87
CA PHE A 319 -24.92 3.05 -5.23
C PHE A 319 -23.61 2.26 -5.37
N TYR A 320 -22.64 2.48 -4.48
CA TYR A 320 -21.36 1.76 -4.50
C TYR A 320 -21.57 0.24 -4.38
N VAL A 321 -22.42 -0.16 -3.44
CA VAL A 321 -22.82 -1.55 -3.22
C VAL A 321 -23.46 -2.16 -4.46
N ASN A 322 -24.47 -1.51 -5.03
CA ASN A 322 -25.23 -2.10 -6.14
C ASN A 322 -24.37 -2.30 -7.39
N ASN A 323 -23.33 -1.47 -7.56
CA ASN A 323 -22.49 -1.44 -8.75
C ASN A 323 -21.08 -2.01 -8.53
N PHE A 324 -20.79 -2.57 -7.36
CA PHE A 324 -19.44 -3.01 -7.01
C PHE A 324 -18.91 -4.06 -7.99
N TYR A 325 -19.61 -5.17 -8.19
CA TYR A 325 -19.14 -6.24 -9.08
C TYR A 325 -19.00 -5.81 -10.52
N GLN A 326 -19.91 -4.94 -10.94
CA GLN A 326 -19.92 -4.47 -12.30
C GLN A 326 -18.78 -3.51 -12.55
N PHE A 327 -18.50 -2.59 -11.64
CA PHE A 327 -17.63 -1.44 -11.92
C PHE A 327 -16.49 -1.27 -10.92
N PHE A 328 -16.74 -1.40 -9.61
CA PHE A 328 -15.75 -1.17 -8.56
C PHE A 328 -15.01 -2.43 -8.09
N ASN A 329 -15.16 -3.58 -8.74
CA ASN A 329 -14.49 -4.82 -8.34
C ASN A 329 -13.08 -4.87 -8.96
N PRO A 330 -12.02 -4.98 -8.14
CA PRO A 330 -10.65 -5.09 -8.64
C PRO A 330 -10.33 -6.45 -9.27
N GLY A 331 -11.21 -7.46 -9.12
CA GLY A 331 -11.06 -8.79 -9.70
C GLY A 331 -11.94 -9.04 -10.94
N MET A 332 -11.77 -10.20 -11.56
CA MET A 332 -12.66 -10.66 -12.65
C MET A 332 -14.11 -10.75 -12.16
N ASP A 333 -15.05 -10.46 -13.06
CA ASP A 333 -16.49 -10.60 -12.81
C ASP A 333 -16.76 -12.02 -12.27
N PRO A 334 -17.39 -12.19 -11.09
CA PRO A 334 -17.72 -13.50 -10.54
C PRO A 334 -18.64 -14.35 -11.46
N LYS A 335 -19.18 -13.78 -12.54
CA LYS A 335 -19.83 -14.53 -13.63
C LYS A 335 -18.87 -15.37 -14.46
N ILE A 336 -17.56 -15.14 -14.38
CA ILE A 336 -16.52 -16.00 -14.95
C ILE A 336 -16.18 -17.06 -13.90
N LYS A 337 -16.52 -18.32 -14.21
CA LYS A 337 -16.57 -19.47 -13.28
C LYS A 337 -15.36 -19.57 -12.33
N GLY A 338 -15.65 -19.73 -11.04
CA GLY A 338 -14.78 -20.46 -10.09
C GLY A 338 -14.34 -19.73 -8.82
N ALA A 339 -14.37 -18.41 -8.76
CA ALA A 339 -13.92 -17.69 -7.57
C ALA A 339 -14.86 -16.52 -7.20
N LYS A 340 -15.47 -16.60 -6.00
CA LYS A 340 -16.12 -15.44 -5.36
C LYS A 340 -15.03 -14.50 -4.84
N VAL A 341 -14.49 -13.62 -5.69
CA VAL A 341 -13.29 -12.83 -5.38
C VAL A 341 -13.57 -11.62 -4.46
N ALA A 342 -14.79 -11.10 -4.38
CA ALA A 342 -15.15 -10.01 -3.45
C ALA A 342 -16.67 -9.98 -3.19
N THR A 343 -17.19 -9.21 -2.23
CA THR A 343 -18.63 -8.88 -2.12
C THR A 343 -18.84 -7.40 -1.80
N PRO A 344 -19.96 -6.79 -2.23
CA PRO A 344 -20.15 -5.34 -2.25
C PRO A 344 -20.43 -4.73 -0.87
N ASN A 345 -21.05 -5.51 0.00
CA ASN A 345 -21.71 -5.01 1.22
C ASN A 345 -20.79 -4.86 2.42
N LYS A 346 -19.57 -5.40 2.31
CA LYS A 346 -18.57 -5.40 3.36
C LYS A 346 -17.22 -5.34 2.67
N ILE A 347 -16.31 -4.51 3.17
CA ILE A 347 -14.89 -4.85 3.05
C ILE A 347 -14.81 -6.27 3.64
N ASN A 348 -14.75 -7.34 2.86
CA ASN A 348 -14.79 -8.70 3.44
C ASN A 348 -13.47 -9.07 4.07
N SER A 349 -12.45 -8.28 3.75
CA SER A 349 -11.16 -8.39 4.34
C SER A 349 -10.44 -7.07 4.38
N MET A 350 -9.78 -6.81 5.49
CA MET A 350 -8.98 -5.62 5.73
C MET A 350 -7.55 -6.08 6.04
N ASN A 351 -6.56 -5.31 5.59
CA ASN A 351 -5.21 -5.55 6.05
C ASN A 351 -5.03 -4.87 7.41
N LEU A 352 -4.51 -5.62 8.38
CA LEU A 352 -4.21 -5.12 9.72
C LEU A 352 -2.80 -5.53 10.12
N VAL A 353 -2.15 -4.67 10.90
CA VAL A 353 -0.80 -4.85 11.44
C VAL A 353 -0.90 -5.52 12.80
N SER A 354 -0.07 -6.53 13.05
CA SER A 354 0.06 -7.11 14.38
C SER A 354 0.92 -6.23 15.29
N ASN A 355 0.78 -6.40 16.60
CA ASN A 355 1.79 -5.91 17.52
C ASN A 355 3.13 -6.66 17.33
N SER A 356 4.18 -6.20 18.01
CA SER A 356 5.54 -6.73 17.88
C SER A 356 5.74 -8.12 18.50
N MET A 357 4.93 -8.47 19.51
CA MET A 357 5.16 -9.63 20.40
C MET A 357 4.27 -10.83 20.08
N SER A 358 3.09 -10.60 19.50
CA SER A 358 2.07 -11.61 19.25
C SER A 358 1.32 -11.31 17.95
N GLU A 359 0.59 -12.31 17.46
CA GLU A 359 -0.25 -12.16 16.26
C GLU A 359 -1.53 -11.35 16.54
N MET A 360 -1.55 -10.50 17.57
CA MET A 360 -2.68 -9.63 17.90
C MET A 360 -2.71 -8.44 16.94
N TYR A 361 -3.69 -8.42 16.04
CA TYR A 361 -3.89 -7.36 15.05
C TYR A 361 -4.62 -6.17 15.67
N GLU A 362 -4.01 -4.99 15.62
CA GLU A 362 -4.47 -3.83 16.41
C GLU A 362 -4.49 -2.51 15.62
N MET A 363 -3.98 -2.50 14.38
CA MET A 363 -3.68 -1.27 13.67
C MET A 363 -3.95 -1.39 12.17
N VAL A 364 -4.43 -0.30 11.57
CA VAL A 364 -4.60 -0.11 10.13
C VAL A 364 -3.31 0.49 9.54
N PRO A 365 -2.70 -0.13 8.51
CA PRO A 365 -1.47 0.36 7.90
C PRO A 365 -1.70 1.54 6.95
N GLY A 366 -0.62 2.24 6.62
CA GLY A 366 -0.58 3.18 5.50
C GLY A 366 -0.78 4.66 5.81
N PHE A 367 -1.00 5.06 7.06
CA PHE A 367 -1.27 6.47 7.38
C PHE A 367 0.01 7.31 7.40
N MET A 368 -0.04 8.48 6.76
CA MET A 368 1.05 9.45 6.72
C MET A 368 0.48 10.87 6.82
N GLU A 369 1.08 11.71 7.65
CA GLU A 369 0.80 13.15 7.73
C GLU A 369 1.65 13.92 6.73
N ILE A 370 1.07 14.95 6.11
CA ILE A 370 1.76 15.89 5.23
C ILE A 370 1.55 17.30 5.80
N GLU A 371 2.65 18.01 6.02
CA GLU A 371 2.70 19.43 6.39
C GLU A 371 3.33 20.18 5.20
N TRP A 372 2.73 21.27 4.71
CA TRP A 372 3.24 22.04 3.57
C TRP A 372 3.59 23.49 3.89
#